data_AF-A0A2U9C2X4-F1
#
_entry.id   AF-A0A2U9C2X4-F1
#
_cell.length_a   1.000
_cell.length_b   1.000
_cell.length_c   1.000
_cell.angle_alpha   90.00
_cell.angle_beta   90.00
_cell.angle_gamma   90.00
#
_symmetry.space_group_name_H-M   'P 1'
#
loop_
_entity.id
_entity.type
_entity.pdbx_description
1 polymer ?
#
loop_
_entity_poly.entity_id
_entity_poly.type
_entity_poly.pdbx_seq_one_letter_code
_entity_poly.pdbx_strand_id
1 'polypeptide(L)'
;MDMVTQALELTNQPHVVVATPGRLADHIRSSNTFSMKKIQFLILDEADRLLEQGCTDFTKDLEVILGALPAKRQTLLFSATLTDTLQELKNIAMNKPFFWESKSETRTVEELDQRYILTPEKVKDAYLVHLIQTFTDEHDDWSMIIFTNTCKNCQILTMMLREFNFPTISLHSMMKQKQRFANLAKFKASVFKILIATDVAARGLDIPTVQVVINHNTPGLPKIYIHRVGRTARAGRSGVSITLVTQYDIHLVQSIEEQNKTKLKEYPVEEKEVLKILTQVNVTRRACEIKLESTDFDEKKEINKRKQLILEGKDPDLEAKRKAELEKIRSQKKKFKQKIQETIQRQKHGQLKKKLTKRKQMKKKKAAQATA
;
A
#
# COMPACT_ATOMS: atom_id res chain seq x y z
N MET A 1 -5.96 -14.74 -16.03
CA MET A 1 -6.20 -15.97 -16.80
C MET A 1 -7.59 -16.46 -16.46
N ASP A 2 -8.23 -17.11 -17.42
CA ASP A 2 -9.51 -17.75 -17.19
C ASP A 2 -9.33 -19.01 -16.30
N MET A 3 -10.31 -19.30 -15.42
CA MET A 3 -10.27 -20.51 -14.57
C MET A 3 -10.27 -21.76 -15.43
N VAL A 4 -11.04 -21.75 -16.53
CA VAL A 4 -11.19 -22.92 -17.39
C VAL A 4 -9.87 -23.25 -18.10
N THR A 5 -9.19 -22.25 -18.66
CA THR A 5 -7.87 -22.46 -19.28
C THR A 5 -6.86 -23.04 -18.30
N GLN A 6 -6.82 -22.53 -17.07
CA GLN A 6 -5.90 -23.05 -16.05
C GLN A 6 -6.23 -24.49 -15.63
N ALA A 7 -7.51 -24.82 -15.50
CA ALA A 7 -7.93 -26.19 -15.18
C ALA A 7 -7.55 -27.17 -16.31
N LEU A 8 -7.64 -26.73 -17.58
CA LEU A 8 -7.17 -27.50 -18.72
C LEU A 8 -5.65 -27.72 -18.68
N GLU A 9 -4.87 -26.68 -18.38
CA GLU A 9 -3.41 -26.79 -18.23
C GLU A 9 -3.02 -27.75 -17.09
N LEU A 10 -3.73 -27.73 -15.96
CA LEU A 10 -3.51 -28.67 -14.85
C LEU A 10 -3.86 -30.12 -15.21
N THR A 11 -4.81 -30.32 -16.12
CA THR A 11 -5.21 -31.66 -16.60
C THR A 11 -4.08 -32.31 -17.40
N ASN A 12 -3.20 -31.51 -18.02
CA ASN A 12 -2.00 -31.99 -18.71
C ASN A 12 -0.88 -32.47 -17.76
N GLN A 13 -1.13 -32.53 -16.44
CA GLN A 13 -0.20 -33.04 -15.42
C GLN A 13 1.20 -32.38 -15.50
N PRO A 14 1.30 -31.05 -15.38
CA PRO A 14 2.58 -30.37 -15.39
C PRO A 14 3.50 -30.86 -14.26
N HIS A 15 4.80 -30.96 -14.54
CA HIS A 15 5.80 -31.39 -13.56
C HIS A 15 6.00 -30.39 -12.41
N VAL A 16 5.81 -29.09 -12.69
CA VAL A 16 5.97 -27.99 -11.72
C VAL A 16 4.78 -27.06 -11.83
N VAL A 17 4.19 -26.71 -10.68
CA VAL A 17 3.09 -25.75 -10.57
C VAL A 17 3.49 -24.65 -9.60
N VAL A 18 3.40 -23.40 -10.05
CA VAL A 18 3.58 -22.21 -9.21
C VAL A 18 2.22 -21.52 -9.06
N ALA A 19 1.74 -21.37 -7.83
CA ALA A 19 0.41 -20.82 -7.57
C ALA A 19 0.35 -20.05 -6.25
N THR A 20 -0.57 -19.09 -6.16
CA THR A 20 -0.96 -18.49 -4.89
C THR A 20 -1.98 -19.39 -4.17
N PRO A 21 -1.97 -19.47 -2.83
CA PRO A 21 -2.81 -20.42 -2.08
C PRO A 21 -4.29 -20.31 -2.44
N GLY A 22 -4.88 -19.12 -2.40
CA GLY A 22 -6.29 -18.94 -2.71
C GLY A 22 -6.68 -19.44 -4.11
N ARG A 23 -5.87 -19.13 -5.12
CA ARG A 23 -6.17 -19.56 -6.50
C ARG A 23 -6.05 -21.08 -6.67
N LEU A 24 -5.08 -21.69 -5.98
CA LEU A 24 -4.92 -23.14 -6.02
C LEU A 24 -6.03 -23.86 -5.24
N ALA A 25 -6.40 -23.35 -4.07
CA ALA A 25 -7.50 -23.88 -3.28
C ALA A 25 -8.82 -23.79 -4.05
N ASP A 26 -9.08 -22.71 -4.79
CA ASP A 26 -10.24 -22.58 -5.67
C ASP A 26 -10.28 -23.68 -6.74
N HIS A 27 -9.15 -24.00 -7.36
CA HIS A 27 -9.03 -25.10 -8.31
C HIS A 27 -9.31 -26.46 -7.66
N ILE A 28 -8.78 -26.72 -6.46
CA ILE A 28 -9.03 -27.95 -5.71
C ILE A 28 -10.51 -28.10 -5.33
N ARG A 29 -11.17 -27.00 -4.92
CA ARG A 29 -12.58 -26.99 -4.52
C ARG A 29 -13.52 -27.10 -5.71
N SER A 30 -13.19 -26.45 -6.82
CA SER A 30 -14.09 -26.24 -7.96
C SER A 30 -13.92 -27.29 -9.06
N SER A 31 -12.78 -27.98 -9.10
CA SER A 31 -12.46 -28.92 -10.18
C SER A 31 -11.83 -30.20 -9.63
N ASN A 32 -12.32 -31.35 -10.10
CA ASN A 32 -11.74 -32.66 -9.81
C ASN A 32 -10.90 -33.19 -10.99
N THR A 33 -10.39 -32.28 -11.83
CA THR A 33 -9.76 -32.60 -13.12
C THR A 33 -8.27 -32.91 -13.03
N PHE A 34 -7.63 -32.65 -11.88
CA PHE A 34 -6.22 -32.94 -11.65
C PHE A 34 -6.02 -33.55 -10.26
N SER A 35 -4.92 -34.30 -10.11
CA SER A 35 -4.58 -35.00 -8.86
C SER A 35 -3.22 -34.56 -8.35
N MET A 36 -3.17 -34.24 -7.06
CA MET A 36 -1.96 -33.81 -6.36
C MET A 36 -1.25 -34.95 -5.61
N LYS A 37 -1.78 -36.18 -5.69
CA LYS A 37 -1.30 -37.35 -4.93
C LYS A 37 0.14 -37.77 -5.25
N LYS A 38 0.69 -37.35 -6.40
CA LYS A 38 2.06 -37.66 -6.84
C LYS A 38 3.09 -36.59 -6.48
N ILE A 39 2.70 -35.52 -5.81
CA ILE A 39 3.62 -34.41 -5.48
C ILE A 39 4.68 -34.89 -4.49
N GLN A 40 5.94 -34.73 -4.87
CA GLN A 40 7.09 -35.09 -4.03
C GLN A 40 7.67 -33.89 -3.27
N PHE A 41 7.52 -32.69 -3.80
CA PHE A 41 8.08 -31.46 -3.24
C PHE A 41 6.99 -30.40 -3.07
N LEU A 42 6.91 -29.83 -1.87
CA LEU A 42 6.11 -28.65 -1.58
C LEU A 42 7.05 -27.50 -1.19
N ILE A 43 6.98 -26.39 -1.90
CA ILE A 43 7.76 -25.18 -1.58
C ILE A 43 6.79 -24.09 -1.14
N LEU A 44 6.99 -23.59 0.09
CA LEU A 44 6.28 -22.44 0.64
C LEU A 44 7.25 -21.26 0.68
N ASP A 45 7.13 -20.37 -0.31
CA ASP A 45 7.94 -19.15 -0.40
C ASP A 45 7.19 -17.95 0.23
N GLU A 46 7.93 -16.97 0.73
CA GLU A 46 7.43 -15.85 1.55
C GLU A 46 6.45 -16.31 2.66
N ALA A 47 6.82 -17.37 3.40
CA ALA A 47 5.91 -18.06 4.31
C ALA A 47 5.39 -17.20 5.48
N ASP A 48 6.13 -16.18 5.91
CA ASP A 48 5.67 -15.18 6.88
C ASP A 48 4.44 -14.40 6.41
N ARG A 49 4.23 -14.30 5.08
CA ARG A 49 3.06 -13.68 4.46
C ARG A 49 1.89 -14.60 4.28
N LEU A 50 2.13 -15.91 4.17
CA LEU A 50 1.06 -16.89 4.00
C LEU A 50 0.17 -16.99 5.26
N LEU A 51 0.71 -16.64 6.43
CA LEU A 51 0.04 -16.71 7.73
C LEU A 51 -0.12 -15.35 8.43
N GLU A 52 0.04 -14.25 7.71
CA GLU A 52 -0.13 -12.92 8.31
C GLU A 52 -1.61 -12.68 8.62
N GLN A 53 -1.95 -12.61 9.91
CA GLN A 53 -3.31 -12.33 10.37
C GLN A 53 -3.81 -10.97 9.83
N GLY A 54 -4.91 -10.97 9.07
CA GLY A 54 -5.46 -9.77 8.43
C GLY A 54 -6.23 -10.04 7.14
N CYS A 55 -6.11 -9.16 6.15
CA CYS A 55 -6.85 -9.24 4.88
C CYS A 55 -6.49 -10.46 3.98
N THR A 56 -5.46 -11.21 4.32
CA THR A 56 -4.97 -12.37 3.56
C THR A 56 -4.71 -13.55 4.50
N ASP A 57 -5.73 -13.96 5.25
CA ASP A 57 -5.68 -15.21 6.01
C ASP A 57 -5.81 -16.39 5.03
N PHE A 58 -4.68 -16.87 4.51
CA PHE A 58 -4.65 -18.05 3.66
C PHE A 58 -4.64 -19.36 4.45
N THR A 59 -4.80 -19.34 5.77
CA THR A 59 -4.75 -20.55 6.60
C THR A 59 -5.76 -21.60 6.12
N LYS A 60 -7.01 -21.19 5.84
CA LYS A 60 -8.06 -22.08 5.31
C LYS A 60 -7.75 -22.61 3.91
N ASP A 61 -7.10 -21.81 3.08
CA ASP A 61 -6.72 -22.24 1.73
C ASP A 61 -5.53 -23.20 1.78
N LEU A 62 -4.58 -22.95 2.67
CA LEU A 62 -3.47 -23.85 2.95
C LEU A 62 -3.93 -25.19 3.54
N GLU A 63 -4.89 -25.20 4.45
CA GLU A 63 -5.49 -26.44 4.98
C GLU A 63 -6.07 -27.31 3.85
N VAL A 64 -6.80 -26.70 2.91
CA VAL A 64 -7.34 -27.40 1.74
C VAL A 64 -6.23 -27.95 0.86
N ILE A 65 -5.18 -27.17 0.60
CA ILE A 65 -4.04 -27.61 -0.21
C ILE A 65 -3.29 -28.75 0.50
N LEU A 66 -2.97 -28.59 1.78
CA LEU A 66 -2.25 -29.59 2.57
C LEU A 66 -3.03 -30.90 2.71
N GLY A 67 -4.37 -30.82 2.81
CA GLY A 67 -5.25 -32.00 2.83
C GLY A 67 -5.30 -32.76 1.50
N ALA A 68 -5.07 -32.07 0.36
CA ALA A 68 -5.00 -32.70 -0.96
C ALA A 68 -3.62 -33.33 -1.29
N LEU A 69 -2.59 -32.98 -0.52
CA LEU A 69 -1.21 -33.41 -0.75
C LEU A 69 -0.87 -34.72 -0.02
N PRO A 70 0.03 -35.56 -0.60
CA PRO A 70 0.44 -36.81 0.04
C PRO A 70 1.25 -36.53 1.32
N ALA A 71 1.08 -37.38 2.34
CA ALA A 71 1.80 -37.26 3.61
C ALA A 71 3.32 -37.41 3.46
N LYS A 72 3.77 -38.33 2.58
CA LYS A 72 5.18 -38.52 2.26
C LYS A 72 5.59 -37.56 1.15
N ARG A 73 6.14 -36.41 1.55
CA ARG A 73 6.70 -35.37 0.65
C ARG A 73 7.84 -34.64 1.35
N GLN A 74 8.73 -34.03 0.57
CA GLN A 74 9.70 -33.07 1.07
C GLN A 74 9.06 -31.68 1.06
N THR A 75 8.97 -31.05 2.23
CA THR A 75 8.49 -29.67 2.34
C THR A 75 9.69 -28.75 2.54
N LEU A 76 9.75 -27.66 1.78
CA LEU A 76 10.70 -26.58 1.95
C LEU A 76 9.93 -25.30 2.27
N LEU A 77 10.42 -24.54 3.24
CA LEU A 77 9.81 -23.29 3.70
C LEU A 77 10.86 -22.20 3.68
N PHE A 78 10.58 -21.15 2.92
CA PHE A 78 11.44 -19.99 2.78
C PHE A 78 10.69 -18.75 3.28
N SER A 79 11.38 -17.94 4.07
CA SER A 79 10.85 -16.70 4.59
C SER A 79 11.96 -15.70 4.85
N ALA A 80 11.67 -14.43 4.59
CA ALA A 80 12.59 -13.33 4.89
C ALA A 80 12.58 -12.98 6.39
N THR A 81 11.48 -13.26 7.10
CA THR A 81 11.39 -12.99 8.54
C THR A 81 10.90 -14.21 9.32
N LEU A 82 11.48 -14.39 10.51
CA LEU A 82 11.00 -15.33 11.51
C LEU A 82 9.96 -14.61 12.37
N THR A 83 8.75 -15.15 12.37
CA THR A 83 7.59 -14.64 13.11
C THR A 83 6.97 -15.80 13.87
N ASP A 84 6.24 -15.51 14.95
CA ASP A 84 5.62 -16.57 15.77
C ASP A 84 4.66 -17.43 14.93
N THR A 85 3.93 -16.82 14.00
CA THR A 85 3.08 -17.50 13.02
C THR A 85 3.85 -18.48 12.13
N LEU A 86 5.11 -18.20 11.80
CA LEU A 86 5.95 -19.11 11.02
C LEU A 86 6.34 -20.35 11.82
N GLN A 87 6.51 -20.21 13.14
CA GLN A 87 6.75 -21.35 14.03
C GLN A 87 5.53 -22.27 14.10
N GLU A 88 4.31 -21.71 14.04
CA GLU A 88 3.08 -22.50 13.92
C GLU A 88 3.04 -23.27 12.58
N LEU A 89 3.40 -22.63 11.46
CA LEU A 89 3.49 -23.33 10.16
C LEU A 89 4.49 -24.48 10.21
N LYS A 90 5.64 -24.25 10.84
CA LYS A 90 6.70 -25.26 11.02
C LYS A 90 6.16 -26.50 11.72
N ASN A 91 5.31 -26.32 12.74
CA ASN A 91 4.70 -27.42 13.48
C ASN A 91 3.62 -28.15 12.67
N ILE A 92 2.86 -27.44 11.84
CA ILE A 92 1.78 -28.04 11.02
C ILE A 92 2.32 -28.77 9.79
N ALA A 93 3.38 -28.25 9.16
CA ALA A 93 3.81 -28.68 7.84
C ALA A 93 5.00 -29.66 7.82
N MET A 94 5.72 -29.85 8.93
CA MET A 94 7.01 -30.55 8.92
C MET A 94 7.20 -31.51 10.10
N ASN A 95 7.61 -32.74 9.79
CA ASN A 95 8.06 -33.72 10.76
C ASN A 95 9.59 -33.57 10.90
N LYS A 96 10.07 -32.93 11.97
CA LYS A 96 11.49 -32.62 12.26
C LYS A 96 12.26 -31.89 11.12
N PRO A 97 12.04 -30.59 10.93
CA PRO A 97 12.71 -29.85 9.87
C PRO A 97 14.18 -29.53 10.17
N PHE A 98 15.02 -29.60 9.14
CA PHE A 98 16.31 -28.89 9.14
C PHE A 98 16.04 -27.39 9.17
N PHE A 99 16.68 -26.69 10.10
CA PHE A 99 16.49 -25.26 10.30
C PHE A 99 17.81 -24.53 10.11
N TRP A 100 17.82 -23.57 9.18
CA TRP A 100 18.94 -22.68 8.97
C TRP A 100 18.43 -21.24 9.04
N GLU A 101 19.11 -20.43 9.83
CA GLU A 101 18.83 -19.01 9.98
C GLU A 101 20.14 -18.25 9.80
N SER A 102 20.14 -17.29 8.87
CA SER A 102 21.25 -16.36 8.73
C SER A 102 21.20 -15.37 9.89
N LYS A 103 22.17 -15.44 10.80
CA LYS A 103 22.28 -14.47 11.90
C LYS A 103 22.84 -13.16 11.34
N SER A 104 22.05 -12.09 11.41
CA SER A 104 22.48 -10.73 11.12
C SER A 104 22.01 -9.81 12.25
N GLU A 105 22.87 -8.89 12.69
CA GLU A 105 22.52 -7.93 13.76
C GLU A 105 21.43 -6.95 13.28
N THR A 106 21.49 -6.58 12.00
CA THR A 106 20.53 -5.72 11.31
C THR A 106 19.73 -6.52 10.28
N ARG A 107 18.48 -6.11 10.03
CA ARG A 107 17.61 -6.79 9.04
C ARG A 107 17.79 -6.28 7.60
N THR A 108 18.58 -5.24 7.43
CA THR A 108 18.91 -4.61 6.15
C THR A 108 20.40 -4.75 5.88
N VAL A 109 20.78 -4.85 4.61
CA VAL A 109 22.19 -4.88 4.18
C VAL A 109 22.90 -3.57 4.53
N GLU A 110 24.20 -3.63 4.82
CA GLU A 110 24.98 -2.46 5.22
C GLU A 110 25.15 -1.44 4.08
N GLU A 111 25.13 -1.91 2.84
CA GLU A 111 25.28 -1.12 1.62
C GLU A 111 24.02 -0.29 1.27
N LEU A 112 22.95 -0.43 2.06
CA LEU A 112 21.71 0.31 1.89
C LEU A 112 21.73 1.63 2.68
N ASP A 113 21.78 2.75 1.96
CA ASP A 113 21.57 4.08 2.55
C ASP A 113 20.06 4.32 2.78
N GLN A 114 19.66 4.33 4.05
CA GLN A 114 18.27 4.46 4.48
C GLN A 114 17.99 5.86 4.97
N ARG A 115 17.15 6.59 4.23
CA ARG A 115 16.84 7.99 4.52
C ARG A 115 15.35 8.26 4.62
N TYR A 116 15.00 9.34 5.33
CA TYR A 116 13.65 9.85 5.43
C TYR A 116 13.58 11.34 5.08
N ILE A 117 12.41 11.81 4.67
CA ILE A 117 12.07 13.23 4.52
C ILE A 117 10.80 13.48 5.31
N LEU A 118 10.86 14.39 6.28
CA LEU A 118 9.69 14.83 7.01
C LEU A 118 8.96 15.91 6.22
N THR A 119 7.74 15.62 5.78
CA THR A 119 6.96 16.54 4.96
C THR A 119 5.46 16.49 5.30
N PRO A 120 4.73 17.63 5.29
CA PRO A 120 3.28 17.61 5.38
C PRO A 120 2.63 16.80 4.22
N GLU A 121 1.51 16.11 4.52
CA GLU A 121 0.80 15.27 3.52
C GLU A 121 0.44 16.06 2.25
N LYS A 122 0.04 17.32 2.39
CA LYS A 122 -0.43 18.16 1.28
C LYS A 122 0.65 18.55 0.27
N VAL A 123 1.92 18.46 0.64
CA VAL A 123 3.04 18.88 -0.22
C VAL A 123 3.92 17.71 -0.63
N LYS A 124 3.61 16.50 -0.13
CA LYS A 124 4.39 15.26 -0.33
C LYS A 124 4.64 14.92 -1.80
N ASP A 125 3.65 15.16 -2.67
CA ASP A 125 3.79 14.91 -4.10
C ASP A 125 4.82 15.83 -4.76
N ALA A 126 4.96 17.08 -4.27
CA ALA A 126 5.96 18.01 -4.78
C ALA A 126 7.37 17.56 -4.39
N TYR A 127 7.55 17.05 -3.17
CA TYR A 127 8.80 16.41 -2.75
C TYR A 127 9.13 15.20 -3.63
N LEU A 128 8.14 14.36 -3.95
CA LEU A 128 8.36 13.23 -4.85
C LEU A 128 8.86 13.68 -6.23
N VAL A 129 8.21 14.68 -6.84
CA VAL A 129 8.60 15.22 -8.15
C VAL A 129 10.02 15.78 -8.10
N HIS A 130 10.35 16.56 -7.07
CA HIS A 130 11.68 17.13 -6.90
C HIS A 130 12.75 16.05 -6.72
N LEU A 131 12.49 14.99 -5.96
CA LEU A 131 13.42 13.86 -5.81
C LEU A 131 13.66 13.15 -7.13
N ILE A 132 12.59 12.85 -7.88
CA ILE A 132 12.71 12.18 -9.18
C ILE A 132 13.54 13.03 -10.13
N GLN A 133 13.29 14.35 -10.18
CA GLN A 133 14.08 15.28 -10.97
C GLN A 133 15.55 15.23 -10.58
N THR A 134 15.85 15.35 -9.28
CA THR A 134 17.23 15.33 -8.74
C THR A 134 17.97 14.06 -9.14
N PHE A 135 17.37 12.88 -8.92
CA PHE A 135 18.01 11.61 -9.30
C PHE A 135 18.16 11.43 -10.80
N THR A 136 17.20 11.92 -11.59
CA THR A 136 17.26 11.81 -13.05
C THR A 136 18.34 12.73 -13.63
N ASP A 137 18.51 13.92 -13.04
CA ASP A 137 19.54 14.88 -13.45
C ASP A 137 20.95 14.43 -13.07
N GLU A 138 21.11 13.84 -11.87
CA GLU A 138 22.40 13.32 -11.40
C GLU A 138 22.78 11.99 -12.07
N HIS A 139 21.78 11.14 -12.37
CA HIS A 139 21.99 9.77 -12.80
C HIS A 139 20.97 9.34 -13.86
N ASP A 140 21.30 9.54 -15.14
CA ASP A 140 20.40 9.14 -16.23
C ASP A 140 20.08 7.63 -16.17
N ASP A 141 21.05 6.75 -15.92
CA ASP A 141 20.86 5.28 -15.99
C ASP A 141 20.20 4.64 -14.76
N TRP A 142 19.83 5.42 -13.75
CA TRP A 142 19.26 4.85 -12.53
C TRP A 142 17.80 4.45 -12.71
N SER A 143 17.49 3.24 -12.23
CA SER A 143 16.12 2.75 -12.13
C SER A 143 15.59 2.96 -10.72
N MET A 144 14.30 3.29 -10.63
CA MET A 144 13.63 3.65 -9.39
C MET A 144 12.31 2.89 -9.24
N ILE A 145 12.03 2.45 -8.02
CA ILE A 145 10.70 1.95 -7.65
C ILE A 145 10.05 2.86 -6.60
N ILE A 146 8.82 3.26 -6.86
CA ILE A 146 8.03 4.14 -5.99
C ILE A 146 6.88 3.33 -5.41
N PHE A 147 6.90 3.12 -4.09
CA PHE A 147 5.85 2.39 -3.39
C PHE A 147 4.77 3.30 -2.83
N THR A 148 3.51 2.90 -3.05
CA THR A 148 2.32 3.62 -2.57
C THR A 148 1.27 2.67 -2.00
N ASN A 149 0.37 3.20 -1.19
CA ASN A 149 -0.58 2.42 -0.40
C ASN A 149 -1.79 1.88 -1.19
N THR A 150 -2.28 2.62 -2.18
CA THR A 150 -3.54 2.30 -2.87
C THR A 150 -3.37 2.23 -4.38
N CYS A 151 -4.21 1.41 -5.04
CA CYS A 151 -4.22 1.30 -6.50
C CYS A 151 -4.60 2.62 -7.17
N LYS A 152 -5.55 3.37 -6.58
CA LYS A 152 -5.96 4.70 -7.07
C LYS A 152 -4.77 5.66 -7.02
N ASN A 153 -4.07 5.75 -5.88
CA ASN A 153 -2.92 6.64 -5.76
C ASN A 153 -1.76 6.24 -6.70
N CYS A 154 -1.51 4.93 -6.89
CA CYS A 154 -0.56 4.42 -7.87
C CYS A 154 -0.86 4.94 -9.28
N GLN A 155 -2.13 4.89 -9.69
CA GLN A 155 -2.56 5.37 -11.00
C GLN A 155 -2.50 6.89 -11.12
N ILE A 156 -2.94 7.63 -10.09
CA ILE A 156 -2.86 9.11 -10.06
C ILE A 156 -1.41 9.58 -10.17
N LEU A 157 -0.50 9.02 -9.37
CA LEU A 157 0.92 9.36 -9.42
C LEU A 157 1.54 9.07 -10.79
N THR A 158 1.16 7.95 -11.42
CA THR A 158 1.65 7.59 -12.76
C THR A 158 1.19 8.60 -13.80
N MET A 159 -0.08 9.00 -13.77
CA MET A 159 -0.62 10.01 -14.68
C MET A 159 0.05 11.36 -14.45
N MET A 160 0.15 11.79 -13.19
CA MET A 160 0.77 13.06 -12.81
C MET A 160 2.23 13.13 -13.27
N LEU A 161 3.05 12.10 -12.98
CA LEU A 161 4.47 12.11 -13.34
C LEU A 161 4.69 12.14 -14.86
N ARG A 162 3.79 11.55 -15.65
CA ARG A 162 3.85 11.64 -17.11
C ARG A 162 3.58 13.06 -17.63
N GLU A 163 2.69 13.82 -16.98
CA GLU A 163 2.46 15.24 -17.31
C GLU A 163 3.70 16.10 -17.00
N PHE A 164 4.54 15.65 -16.04
CA PHE A 164 5.85 16.24 -15.75
C PHE A 164 6.98 15.67 -16.63
N ASN A 165 6.65 14.99 -17.73
CA ASN A 165 7.61 14.36 -18.66
C ASN A 165 8.51 13.28 -18.04
N PHE A 166 8.11 12.67 -16.92
CA PHE A 166 8.77 11.47 -16.41
C PHE A 166 8.11 10.22 -16.98
N PRO A 167 8.80 9.44 -17.84
CA PRO A 167 8.26 8.19 -18.34
C PRO A 167 8.14 7.17 -17.21
N THR A 168 6.90 6.94 -16.75
CA THR A 168 6.62 6.03 -15.65
C THR A 168 5.62 4.95 -16.04
N ILE A 169 5.71 3.80 -15.37
CA ILE A 169 4.72 2.72 -15.48
C ILE A 169 4.16 2.34 -14.11
N SER A 170 2.90 1.89 -14.11
CA SER A 170 2.22 1.45 -12.90
C SER A 170 2.16 -0.07 -12.81
N LEU A 171 2.12 -0.57 -11.58
CA LEU A 171 1.91 -1.97 -11.24
C LEU A 171 1.01 -2.05 -9.99
N HIS A 172 -0.26 -2.34 -10.20
CA HIS A 172 -1.26 -2.47 -9.13
C HIS A 172 -2.28 -3.58 -9.43
N SER A 173 -3.01 -4.06 -8.42
CA SER A 173 -3.88 -5.25 -8.53
C SER A 173 -5.12 -5.04 -9.41
N MET A 174 -5.56 -3.79 -9.58
CA MET A 174 -6.69 -3.47 -10.49
C MET A 174 -6.35 -3.66 -11.97
N MET A 175 -5.07 -3.62 -12.35
CA MET A 175 -4.64 -3.84 -13.74
C MET A 175 -4.98 -5.25 -14.24
N LYS A 176 -5.13 -5.39 -15.56
CA LYS A 176 -5.23 -6.72 -16.18
C LYS A 176 -3.87 -7.42 -16.09
N GLN A 177 -3.85 -8.72 -15.81
CA GLN A 177 -2.60 -9.47 -15.64
C GLN A 177 -1.66 -9.36 -16.85
N LYS A 178 -2.21 -9.41 -18.08
CA LYS A 178 -1.44 -9.20 -19.32
C LYS A 178 -0.72 -7.84 -19.35
N GLN A 179 -1.38 -6.79 -18.88
CA GLN A 179 -0.79 -5.45 -18.79
C GLN A 179 0.28 -5.38 -17.69
N ARG A 180 0.08 -6.05 -16.54
CA ARG A 180 1.09 -6.14 -15.48
C ARG A 180 2.39 -6.75 -15.99
N PHE A 181 2.30 -7.88 -16.71
CA PHE A 181 3.47 -8.53 -17.30
C PHE A 181 4.12 -7.68 -18.39
N ALA A 182 3.33 -7.04 -19.27
CA ALA A 182 3.87 -6.16 -20.29
C ALA A 182 4.62 -4.95 -19.69
N ASN A 183 4.07 -4.32 -18.64
CA ASN A 183 4.73 -3.23 -17.93
C ASN A 183 6.02 -3.71 -17.26
N LEU A 184 5.96 -4.86 -16.56
CA LEU A 184 7.15 -5.41 -15.92
C LEU A 184 8.25 -5.75 -16.94
N ALA A 185 7.89 -6.31 -18.10
CA ALA A 185 8.84 -6.60 -19.17
C ALA A 185 9.50 -5.31 -19.71
N LYS A 186 8.72 -4.24 -19.89
CA LYS A 186 9.25 -2.93 -20.31
C LYS A 186 10.19 -2.33 -19.26
N PHE A 187 9.90 -2.52 -17.97
CA PHE A 187 10.80 -2.10 -16.88
C PHE A 187 12.10 -2.91 -16.89
N LYS A 188 12.00 -4.24 -17.02
CA LYS A 188 13.16 -5.14 -17.11
C LYS A 188 14.06 -4.83 -18.30
N ALA A 189 13.48 -4.39 -19.41
CA ALA A 189 14.20 -3.96 -20.60
C ALA A 189 14.73 -2.51 -20.52
N SER A 190 14.64 -1.85 -19.35
CA SER A 190 15.04 -0.46 -19.13
C SER A 190 14.37 0.58 -20.05
N VAL A 191 13.25 0.23 -20.70
CA VAL A 191 12.45 1.15 -21.53
C VAL A 191 11.81 2.23 -20.66
N PHE A 192 11.43 1.85 -19.44
CA PHE A 192 10.98 2.78 -18.40
C PHE A 192 11.87 2.59 -17.18
N LYS A 193 12.46 3.68 -16.70
CA LYS A 193 13.35 3.67 -15.53
C LYS A 193 12.58 3.83 -14.21
N ILE A 194 11.31 4.24 -14.26
CA ILE A 194 10.50 4.50 -13.06
C ILE A 194 9.27 3.59 -13.02
N LEU A 195 9.17 2.79 -11.95
CA LEU A 195 8.05 1.90 -11.67
C LEU A 195 7.31 2.34 -10.41
N ILE A 196 6.00 2.58 -10.50
CA ILE A 196 5.13 2.86 -9.35
C ILE A 196 4.35 1.61 -9.02
N ALA A 197 4.44 1.14 -7.76
CA ALA A 197 3.82 -0.11 -7.35
C ALA A 197 3.11 -0.02 -6.00
N THR A 198 2.09 -0.86 -5.83
CA THR A 198 1.55 -1.18 -4.49
C THR A 198 2.22 -2.43 -3.94
N ASP A 199 2.24 -2.58 -2.62
CA ASP A 199 2.84 -3.75 -1.95
C ASP A 199 2.31 -5.07 -2.51
N VAL A 200 0.98 -5.16 -2.67
CA VAL A 200 0.32 -6.38 -3.18
C VAL A 200 0.77 -6.72 -4.60
N ALA A 201 1.01 -5.69 -5.42
CA ALA A 201 1.27 -5.90 -6.83
C ALA A 201 2.75 -6.15 -7.16
N ALA A 202 3.67 -5.70 -6.29
CA ALA A 202 5.10 -5.98 -6.39
C ALA A 202 5.51 -7.35 -5.81
N ARG A 203 4.65 -7.98 -5.00
CA ARG A 203 4.87 -9.32 -4.43
C ARG A 203 4.82 -10.41 -5.48
N GLY A 204 5.67 -11.43 -5.33
CA GLY A 204 5.74 -12.59 -6.23
C GLY A 204 6.11 -12.27 -7.67
N LEU A 205 6.48 -11.02 -7.98
CA LEU A 205 7.06 -10.63 -9.25
C LEU A 205 8.55 -10.44 -9.04
N ASP A 206 9.32 -11.12 -9.89
CA ASP A 206 10.75 -10.89 -10.01
C ASP A 206 10.96 -9.51 -10.64
N ILE A 207 11.11 -8.48 -9.81
CA ILE A 207 11.47 -7.13 -10.21
C ILE A 207 13.00 -7.03 -10.08
N PRO A 208 13.71 -6.56 -11.12
CA PRO A 208 15.15 -6.44 -11.10
C PRO A 208 15.60 -5.51 -9.97
N THR A 209 16.84 -5.70 -9.50
CA THR A 209 17.44 -4.81 -8.50
C THR A 209 17.51 -3.39 -9.05
N VAL A 210 16.89 -2.46 -8.34
CA VAL A 210 16.88 -1.03 -8.68
C VAL A 210 17.93 -0.29 -7.85
N GLN A 211 18.30 0.92 -8.25
CA GLN A 211 19.24 1.77 -7.51
C GLN A 211 18.50 2.52 -6.38
N VAL A 212 17.30 3.02 -6.68
CA VAL A 212 16.54 3.85 -5.74
C VAL A 212 15.18 3.23 -5.39
N VAL A 213 14.87 3.17 -4.11
CA VAL A 213 13.53 2.82 -3.59
C VAL A 213 12.93 4.04 -2.91
N ILE A 214 11.80 4.53 -3.42
CA ILE A 214 11.07 5.64 -2.80
C ILE A 214 9.79 5.12 -2.17
N ASN A 215 9.66 5.25 -0.85
CA ASN A 215 8.41 5.03 -0.15
C ASN A 215 7.62 6.34 -0.15
N HIS A 216 6.72 6.53 -1.11
CA HIS A 216 5.82 7.69 -1.15
C HIS A 216 4.88 7.73 0.07
N ASN A 217 4.55 6.55 0.61
CA ASN A 217 3.87 6.41 1.89
C ASN A 217 4.70 5.50 2.80
N THR A 218 4.91 5.94 4.05
CA THR A 218 5.52 5.11 5.08
C THR A 218 4.79 3.77 5.20
N PRO A 219 5.50 2.63 5.15
CA PRO A 219 4.89 1.32 5.33
C PRO A 219 4.21 1.20 6.69
N GLY A 220 3.00 0.62 6.74
CA GLY A 220 2.27 0.44 8.00
C GLY A 220 2.85 -0.62 8.93
N LEU A 221 3.76 -1.47 8.43
CA LEU A 221 4.44 -2.50 9.21
C LEU A 221 5.93 -2.54 8.81
N PRO A 222 6.86 -2.70 9.78
CA PRO A 222 8.29 -2.71 9.44
C PRO A 222 8.72 -3.86 8.54
N LYS A 223 8.06 -5.01 8.62
CA LYS A 223 8.33 -6.12 7.70
C LYS A 223 8.08 -5.72 6.24
N ILE A 224 7.06 -4.91 5.97
CA ILE A 224 6.78 -4.39 4.63
C ILE A 224 7.91 -3.46 4.20
N TYR A 225 8.40 -2.60 5.10
CA TYR A 225 9.54 -1.73 4.83
C TYR A 225 10.77 -2.54 4.37
N ILE A 226 11.14 -3.59 5.12
CA ILE A 226 12.27 -4.48 4.77
C ILE A 226 12.10 -5.07 3.36
N HIS A 227 10.89 -5.52 3.01
CA HIS A 227 10.61 -6.11 1.69
C HIS A 227 10.70 -5.09 0.54
N ARG A 228 10.35 -3.83 0.82
CA ARG A 228 10.44 -2.73 -0.15
C ARG A 228 11.88 -2.31 -0.38
N VAL A 229 12.62 -2.01 0.69
CA VAL A 229 14.02 -1.55 0.58
C VAL A 229 14.95 -2.66 0.12
N GLY A 230 14.60 -3.92 0.42
CA GLY A 230 15.26 -5.09 -0.16
C GLY A 230 15.08 -5.24 -1.67
N ARG A 231 14.50 -4.28 -2.40
CA ARG A 231 14.51 -4.22 -3.88
C ARG A 231 15.73 -3.50 -4.44
N THR A 232 16.46 -2.76 -3.60
CA THR A 232 17.77 -2.18 -3.92
C THR A 232 18.87 -2.89 -3.11
N ALA A 233 20.11 -2.47 -3.29
CA ALA A 233 21.29 -2.94 -2.58
C ALA A 233 21.47 -4.47 -2.54
N ARG A 234 21.10 -5.18 -3.63
CA ARG A 234 21.29 -6.63 -3.73
C ARG A 234 22.64 -6.99 -4.33
N ALA A 235 23.19 -8.13 -3.92
CA ALA A 235 24.39 -8.73 -4.48
C ALA A 235 25.63 -7.79 -4.43
N GLY A 236 25.83 -7.13 -3.28
CA GLY A 236 27.00 -6.27 -3.02
C GLY A 236 26.98 -4.89 -3.68
N ARG A 237 25.87 -4.49 -4.32
CA ARG A 237 25.69 -3.14 -4.85
C ARG A 237 25.22 -2.20 -3.75
N SER A 238 25.63 -0.94 -3.81
CA SER A 238 25.03 0.13 -3.00
C SER A 238 23.65 0.50 -3.53
N GLY A 239 22.79 0.95 -2.62
CA GLY A 239 21.43 1.35 -2.94
C GLY A 239 20.91 2.43 -2.01
N VAL A 240 19.98 3.25 -2.49
CA VAL A 240 19.38 4.32 -1.70
C VAL A 240 17.90 4.02 -1.50
N SER A 241 17.42 4.19 -0.27
CA SER A 241 15.99 4.19 0.03
C SER A 241 15.57 5.48 0.72
N ILE A 242 14.53 6.12 0.21
CA ILE A 242 13.99 7.37 0.74
C ILE A 242 12.53 7.16 1.13
N THR A 243 12.19 7.50 2.37
CA THR A 243 10.82 7.41 2.87
C THR A 243 10.24 8.80 3.13
N LEU A 244 9.13 9.11 2.47
CA LEU A 244 8.39 10.34 2.73
C LEU A 244 7.51 10.11 3.97
N VAL A 245 7.82 10.83 5.04
CA VAL A 245 7.21 10.69 6.36
C VAL A 245 6.35 11.91 6.62
N THR A 246 5.10 11.69 7.02
CA THR A 246 4.25 12.80 7.48
C THR A 246 4.25 12.93 8.98
N GLN A 247 3.72 14.05 9.47
CA GLN A 247 3.44 14.27 10.89
C GLN A 247 2.59 13.17 11.55
N TYR A 248 1.83 12.38 10.77
CA TYR A 248 1.02 11.29 11.27
C TYR A 248 1.78 9.96 11.34
N ASP A 249 2.86 9.82 10.59
CA ASP A 249 3.56 8.54 10.34
C ASP A 249 4.82 8.38 11.21
N ILE A 250 5.11 9.32 12.10
CA ILE A 250 6.32 9.30 12.95
C ILE A 250 6.41 8.00 13.76
N HIS A 251 5.28 7.55 14.32
CA HIS A 251 5.21 6.29 15.06
C HIS A 251 5.58 5.07 14.20
N LEU A 252 5.25 5.07 12.90
CA LEU A 252 5.59 3.99 11.98
C LEU A 252 7.09 3.94 11.72
N VAL A 253 7.74 5.10 11.61
CA VAL A 253 9.20 5.18 11.45
C VAL A 253 9.89 4.66 12.71
N GLN A 254 9.43 5.04 13.89
CA GLN A 254 9.97 4.54 15.16
C GLN A 254 9.87 3.02 15.25
N SER A 255 8.73 2.44 14.87
CA SER A 255 8.57 0.98 14.80
C SER A 255 9.51 0.33 13.77
N ILE A 256 9.80 1.01 12.65
CA ILE A 256 10.77 0.55 11.66
C ILE A 256 12.18 0.55 12.24
N GLU A 257 12.59 1.63 12.89
CA GLU A 257 13.92 1.78 13.50
C GLU A 257 14.15 0.76 14.62
N GLU A 258 13.13 0.52 15.46
CA GLU A 258 13.17 -0.46 16.54
C GLU A 258 13.37 -1.88 15.99
N GLN A 259 12.63 -2.24 14.94
CA GLN A 259 12.69 -3.58 14.35
C GLN A 259 13.96 -3.80 13.50
N ASN A 260 14.45 -2.75 12.82
CA ASN A 260 15.67 -2.82 12.02
C ASN A 260 16.94 -2.65 12.87
N LYS A 261 16.82 -2.13 14.09
CA LYS A 261 17.92 -1.69 14.95
C LYS A 261 18.84 -0.67 14.28
N THR A 262 18.31 0.12 13.37
CA THR A 262 19.05 1.14 12.62
C THR A 262 18.19 2.38 12.49
N LYS A 263 18.77 3.55 12.78
CA LYS A 263 18.09 4.83 12.62
C LYS A 263 18.16 5.31 11.17
N LEU A 264 17.04 5.81 10.66
CA LEU A 264 17.02 6.42 9.33
C LEU A 264 17.65 7.81 9.41
N LYS A 265 18.44 8.17 8.39
CA LYS A 265 19.05 9.50 8.31
C LYS A 265 18.12 10.46 7.59
N GLU A 266 18.14 11.74 7.95
CA GLU A 266 17.39 12.74 7.21
C GLU A 266 18.03 12.97 5.83
N TYR A 267 17.20 13.02 4.78
CA TYR A 267 17.64 13.41 3.45
C TYR A 267 17.52 14.95 3.33
N PRO A 268 18.61 15.67 3.04
CA PRO A 268 18.55 17.11 2.87
C PRO A 268 17.80 17.47 1.59
N VAL A 269 16.80 18.35 1.70
CA VAL A 269 16.03 18.85 0.55
C VAL A 269 16.00 20.37 0.57
N GLU A 270 16.24 20.99 -0.59
CA GLU A 270 16.08 22.43 -0.74
C GLU A 270 14.60 22.81 -0.86
N GLU A 271 13.95 23.11 0.26
CA GLU A 271 12.51 23.42 0.31
C GLU A 271 12.09 24.52 -0.66
N LYS A 272 12.97 25.48 -0.95
CA LYS A 272 12.71 26.57 -1.90
C LYS A 272 12.41 26.06 -3.31
N GLU A 273 13.11 25.03 -3.76
CA GLU A 273 12.89 24.43 -5.08
C GLU A 273 11.57 23.65 -5.13
N VAL A 274 11.24 22.95 -4.04
CA VAL A 274 9.95 22.24 -3.90
C VAL A 274 8.78 23.22 -3.94
N LEU A 275 8.89 24.37 -3.28
CA LEU A 275 7.84 25.39 -3.24
C LEU A 275 7.54 25.99 -4.63
N LYS A 276 8.54 26.08 -5.53
CA LYS A 276 8.34 26.59 -6.90
C LYS A 276 7.39 25.70 -7.70
N ILE A 277 7.50 24.38 -7.55
CA ILE A 277 6.69 23.41 -8.30
C ILE A 277 5.39 23.02 -7.58
N LEU A 278 5.26 23.37 -6.29
CA LEU A 278 4.15 22.92 -5.44
C LEU A 278 2.76 23.20 -6.03
N THR A 279 2.54 24.41 -6.52
CA THR A 279 1.24 24.80 -7.08
C THR A 279 0.92 23.98 -8.33
N GLN A 280 1.90 23.85 -9.23
CA GLN A 280 1.75 23.09 -10.47
C GLN A 280 1.47 21.60 -10.19
N VAL A 281 2.19 21.00 -9.24
CA VAL A 281 1.99 19.60 -8.83
C VAL A 281 0.59 19.39 -8.27
N ASN A 282 0.12 20.26 -7.37
CA ASN A 282 -1.22 20.15 -6.78
C ASN A 282 -2.34 20.27 -7.82
N VAL A 283 -2.22 21.23 -8.75
CA VAL A 283 -3.20 21.40 -9.84
C VAL A 283 -3.21 20.17 -10.75
N THR A 284 -2.03 19.69 -11.15
CA THR A 284 -1.88 18.52 -12.04
C THR A 284 -2.41 17.26 -11.39
N ARG A 285 -2.09 17.02 -10.11
CA ARG A 285 -2.64 15.90 -9.33
C ARG A 285 -4.15 15.93 -9.30
N ARG A 286 -4.74 17.10 -9.04
CA ARG A 286 -6.20 17.26 -8.96
C ARG A 286 -6.87 17.02 -10.30
N ALA A 287 -6.27 17.49 -11.40
CA ALA A 287 -6.74 17.20 -12.75
C ALA A 287 -6.67 15.69 -13.05
N CYS A 288 -5.58 15.01 -12.66
CA CYS A 288 -5.44 13.57 -12.81
C CYS A 288 -6.47 12.79 -11.98
N GLU A 289 -6.77 13.24 -10.75
CA GLU A 289 -7.79 12.63 -9.91
C GLU A 289 -9.19 12.73 -10.54
N ILE A 290 -9.57 13.91 -11.03
CA ILE A 290 -10.85 14.12 -11.73
C ILE A 290 -10.93 13.24 -12.99
N LYS A 291 -9.84 13.18 -13.77
CA LYS A 291 -9.76 12.34 -14.97
C LYS A 291 -9.89 10.86 -14.62
N LEU A 292 -9.25 10.40 -13.54
CA LEU A 292 -9.35 9.01 -13.09
C LEU A 292 -10.75 8.68 -12.55
N GLU A 293 -11.41 9.62 -11.87
CA GLU A 293 -12.81 9.44 -11.40
C GLU A 293 -13.82 9.44 -12.55
N SER A 294 -13.52 10.15 -13.64
CA SER A 294 -14.34 10.10 -14.86
C SER A 294 -14.19 8.79 -15.62
N THR A 295 -13.11 8.05 -15.39
CA THR A 295 -12.96 6.69 -15.89
C THR A 295 -13.56 5.72 -14.88
N ASP A 296 -14.22 4.66 -15.32
CA ASP A 296 -14.81 3.60 -14.49
C ASP A 296 -13.74 2.73 -13.77
N PHE A 297 -12.74 3.36 -13.14
CA PHE A 297 -11.57 2.71 -12.57
C PHE A 297 -11.92 1.74 -11.44
N ASP A 298 -12.96 2.05 -10.65
CA ASP A 298 -13.44 1.20 -9.55
C ASP A 298 -14.46 0.13 -10.01
N GLU A 299 -14.85 0.08 -11.28
CA GLU A 299 -15.87 -0.85 -11.79
C GLU A 299 -15.51 -2.31 -11.48
N LYS A 300 -14.24 -2.70 -11.69
CA LYS A 300 -13.77 -4.05 -11.37
C LYS A 300 -13.90 -4.40 -9.88
N LYS A 301 -13.71 -3.41 -9.01
CA LYS A 301 -13.84 -3.59 -7.55
C LYS A 301 -15.31 -3.76 -7.18
N GLU A 302 -16.19 -2.96 -7.77
CA GLU A 302 -17.64 -3.08 -7.58
C GLU A 302 -18.19 -4.41 -8.13
N ILE A 303 -17.73 -4.85 -9.30
CA ILE A 303 -18.08 -6.17 -9.86
C ILE A 303 -17.66 -7.29 -8.92
N ASN A 304 -16.42 -7.28 -8.44
CA ASN A 304 -15.92 -8.33 -7.53
C ASN A 304 -16.69 -8.35 -6.21
N LYS A 305 -17.00 -7.18 -5.66
CA LYS A 305 -17.78 -7.05 -4.43
C LYS A 305 -19.21 -7.53 -4.61
N ARG A 306 -19.85 -7.23 -5.74
CA ARG A 306 -21.18 -7.77 -6.09
C ARG A 306 -21.16 -9.30 -6.17
N LYS A 307 -20.16 -9.88 -6.83
CA LYS A 307 -19.99 -11.34 -6.90
C LYS A 307 -19.81 -11.97 -5.52
N GLN A 308 -19.04 -11.33 -4.64
CA GLN A 308 -18.84 -11.82 -3.28
C GLN A 308 -20.14 -11.77 -2.45
N LEU A 309 -20.92 -10.71 -2.57
CA LEU A 309 -22.24 -10.62 -1.90
C LEU A 309 -23.18 -11.74 -2.37
N ILE A 310 -23.22 -12.01 -3.68
CA ILE A 310 -24.00 -13.13 -4.23
C ILE A 310 -23.53 -14.47 -3.65
N LEU A 311 -22.21 -14.70 -3.57
CA LEU A 311 -21.64 -15.92 -3.01
C LEU A 311 -21.97 -16.10 -1.52
N GLU A 312 -22.06 -14.99 -0.77
CA GLU A 312 -22.50 -14.96 0.63
C GLU A 312 -24.03 -15.09 0.78
N GLY A 313 -24.78 -15.26 -0.31
CA GLY A 313 -26.25 -15.35 -0.30
C GLY A 313 -26.96 -14.02 -0.06
N LYS A 314 -26.26 -12.89 -0.18
CA LYS A 314 -26.80 -11.54 0.01
C LYS A 314 -27.13 -10.91 -1.35
N ASP A 315 -28.31 -10.31 -1.45
CA ASP A 315 -28.71 -9.55 -2.63
C ASP A 315 -27.90 -8.23 -2.72
N PRO A 316 -27.07 -8.04 -3.76
CA PRO A 316 -26.23 -6.85 -3.90
C PRO A 316 -27.03 -5.55 -4.03
N ASP A 317 -28.21 -5.59 -4.65
CA ASP A 317 -29.03 -4.42 -4.89
C ASP A 317 -29.76 -3.99 -3.61
N LEU A 318 -30.17 -4.96 -2.80
CA LEU A 318 -30.76 -4.71 -1.49
C LEU A 318 -29.73 -4.12 -0.51
N GLU A 319 -28.51 -4.66 -0.52
CA GLU A 319 -27.39 -4.18 0.31
C GLU A 319 -26.94 -2.78 -0.12
N ALA A 320 -26.89 -2.51 -1.43
CA ALA A 320 -26.60 -1.18 -1.97
C ALA A 320 -27.66 -0.15 -1.56
N LYS A 321 -28.95 -0.50 -1.62
CA LYS A 321 -30.05 0.36 -1.14
C LYS A 321 -29.92 0.68 0.36
N ARG A 322 -29.68 -0.34 1.20
CA ARG A 322 -29.42 -0.16 2.64
C ARG A 322 -28.25 0.79 2.91
N LYS A 323 -27.15 0.61 2.17
CA LYS A 323 -25.95 1.43 2.35
C LYS A 323 -26.19 2.90 1.94
N ALA A 324 -26.87 3.13 0.82
CA ALA A 324 -27.25 4.46 0.36
C ALA A 324 -28.19 5.16 1.37
N GLU A 325 -29.12 4.42 1.97
CA GLU A 325 -30.03 4.94 2.99
C GLU A 325 -29.28 5.32 4.28
N LEU A 326 -28.39 4.45 4.76
CA LEU A 326 -27.49 4.74 5.89
C LEU A 326 -26.61 5.98 5.65
N GLU A 327 -26.13 6.15 4.42
CA GLU A 327 -25.30 7.29 4.03
C GLU A 327 -26.10 8.59 3.98
N LYS A 328 -27.34 8.55 3.47
CA LYS A 328 -28.31 9.66 3.58
C LYS A 328 -28.54 10.05 5.03
N ILE A 329 -28.81 9.09 5.91
CA ILE A 329 -29.01 9.32 7.35
C ILE A 329 -27.75 9.94 7.99
N ARG A 330 -26.56 9.42 7.68
CA ARG A 330 -25.29 9.98 8.17
C ARG A 330 -25.07 11.42 7.68
N SER A 331 -25.36 11.70 6.42
CA SER A 331 -25.22 13.05 5.85
C SER A 331 -26.18 14.04 6.52
N GLN A 332 -27.42 13.63 6.80
CA GLN A 332 -28.41 14.42 7.50
C GLN A 332 -27.99 14.70 8.95
N LYS A 333 -27.51 13.67 9.68
CA LYS A 333 -26.96 13.84 11.04
C LYS A 333 -25.76 14.79 11.06
N LYS A 334 -24.86 14.73 10.07
CA LYS A 334 -23.70 15.64 9.94
C LYS A 334 -24.15 17.08 9.71
N LYS A 335 -25.09 17.31 8.78
CA LYS A 335 -25.68 18.64 8.52
C LYS A 335 -26.40 19.19 9.76
N PHE A 336 -27.15 18.35 10.47
CA PHE A 336 -27.84 18.73 11.71
C PHE A 336 -26.85 19.13 12.81
N LYS A 337 -25.78 18.35 13.00
CA LYS A 337 -24.71 18.66 13.96
C LYS A 337 -24.01 19.98 13.64
N GLN A 338 -23.71 20.24 12.36
CA GLN A 338 -23.17 21.54 11.92
C GLN A 338 -24.12 22.71 12.23
N LYS A 339 -25.41 22.59 11.91
CA LYS A 339 -26.41 23.62 12.24
C LYS A 339 -26.49 23.92 13.75
N ILE A 340 -26.46 22.89 14.59
CA ILE A 340 -26.42 23.07 16.04
C ILE A 340 -25.17 23.84 16.46
N GLN A 341 -24.02 23.47 15.93
CA GLN A 341 -22.73 24.08 16.26
C GLN A 341 -22.68 25.57 15.85
N GLU A 342 -23.20 25.91 14.67
CA GLU A 342 -23.37 27.29 14.21
C GLU A 342 -24.34 28.09 15.11
N THR A 343 -25.44 27.47 15.54
CA THR A 343 -26.43 28.11 16.42
C THR A 343 -25.83 28.41 17.80
N ILE A 344 -25.08 27.48 18.37
CA ILE A 344 -24.36 27.67 19.64
C ILE A 344 -23.32 28.78 19.52
N GLN A 345 -22.57 28.83 18.41
CA GLN A 345 -21.60 29.92 18.16
C GLN A 345 -22.30 31.28 18.04
N ARG A 346 -23.43 31.37 17.33
CA ARG A 346 -24.22 32.60 17.22
C ARG A 346 -24.75 33.07 18.59
N GLN A 347 -25.23 32.16 19.43
CA GLN A 347 -25.70 32.49 20.79
C GLN A 347 -24.55 32.98 21.68
N LYS A 348 -23.40 32.29 21.67
CA LYS A 348 -22.20 32.73 22.40
C LYS A 348 -21.74 34.12 21.95
N HIS A 349 -21.72 34.38 20.64
CA HIS A 349 -21.31 35.67 20.09
C HIS A 349 -22.31 36.80 20.46
N GLY A 350 -23.61 36.50 20.49
CA GLY A 350 -24.65 37.41 20.93
C GLY A 350 -24.56 37.75 22.43
N GLN A 351 -24.31 36.76 23.29
CA GLN A 351 -24.08 36.98 24.72
C GLN A 351 -22.82 37.81 24.98
N LEU A 352 -21.74 37.58 24.22
CA LEU A 352 -20.50 38.35 24.32
C LEU A 352 -20.72 39.82 23.94
N LYS A 353 -21.46 40.07 22.84
CA LYS A 353 -21.85 41.43 22.42
C LYS A 353 -22.67 42.15 23.51
N LYS A 354 -23.66 41.47 24.12
CA LYS A 354 -24.45 42.02 25.24
C LYS A 354 -23.61 42.34 26.49
N LYS A 355 -22.61 41.52 26.82
CA LYS A 355 -21.67 41.80 27.92
C LYS A 355 -20.77 43.01 27.63
N LEU A 356 -20.30 43.14 26.38
CA LEU A 356 -19.47 44.27 25.94
C LEU A 356 -20.24 45.60 25.94
N THR A 357 -21.50 45.61 25.49
CA THR A 357 -22.35 46.83 25.55
C THR A 357 -22.68 47.23 26.98
N LYS A 358 -23.00 46.27 27.88
CA LYS A 358 -23.17 46.56 29.32
C LYS A 358 -21.89 47.17 29.94
N ARG A 359 -20.71 46.63 29.62
CA ARG A 359 -19.43 47.18 30.09
C ARG A 359 -19.17 48.60 29.57
N LYS A 360 -19.48 48.88 28.30
CA LYS A 360 -19.38 50.24 27.74
C LYS A 360 -20.34 51.24 28.40
N GLN A 361 -21.58 50.83 28.69
CA GLN A 361 -22.56 51.65 29.40
C GLN A 361 -22.14 51.94 30.86
N MET A 362 -21.60 50.94 31.56
CA MET A 362 -21.06 51.15 32.92
C MET A 362 -19.85 52.10 32.92
N LYS A 363 -18.95 51.99 31.94
CA LYS A 363 -17.82 52.93 31.80
C LYS A 363 -18.29 54.36 31.52
N LYS A 364 -19.32 54.54 30.66
CA LYS A 364 -19.93 55.86 30.43
C LYS A 364 -20.58 56.44 31.69
N LYS A 365 -21.31 55.63 32.47
CA LYS A 365 -21.89 56.06 33.76
C LYS A 365 -20.82 56.46 34.79
N LYS A 366 -19.73 55.69 34.90
CA LYS A 366 -18.60 56.04 35.79
C LYS A 366 -17.87 57.31 35.35
N ALA A 367 -17.71 57.52 34.05
CA ALA A 367 -17.10 58.75 33.53
C ALA A 367 -17.97 59.98 33.81
N ALA A 368 -19.31 59.86 33.72
CA ALA A 368 -20.23 60.94 34.02
C ALA A 368 -20.35 61.27 35.52
N GLN A 369 -19.99 60.34 36.41
CA GLN A 369 -19.95 60.56 37.87
C GLN A 369 -18.61 61.12 38.36
N ALA A 370 -17.58 61.20 37.49
CA ALA A 370 -16.27 61.76 37.83
C ALA A 370 -16.09 63.23 37.36
N THR A 371 -17.07 63.75 36.60
CA THR A 371 -17.12 65.14 36.11
C THR A 371 -18.19 66.00 36.77
N ALA A 372 -18.89 65.46 37.77
CA ALA A 372 -19.76 66.18 38.70
C ALA A 372 -19.11 66.12 40.09
#